data_AF-A0AA36FQD6-F1
#
_entry.id   AF-A0AA36FQD6-F1
#
_cell.length_a   1.000
_cell.length_b   1.000
_cell.length_c   1.000
_cell.angle_alpha   90.00
_cell.angle_beta   90.00
_cell.angle_gamma   90.00
#
_symmetry.space_group_name_H-M   'P 1'
#
loop_
_entity.id
_entity.type
_entity.pdbx_description
1 polymer ?
#
loop_
_entity_poly.entity_id
_entity_poly.type
_entity_poly.pdbx_seq_one_letter_code
_entity_poly.pdbx_strand_id
1 'polypeptide(L)'
;MCNGLLLVTGRKREKGFDPPLRHQLPPSSPDTKATMHRRGIGVAAVKNKNLAQARYKDKGNVIAEDQLAQMAKYMDTFKVNLEEFASNHKDQIKKDPEFRVQFQKMCASIGVDPLASSKGFWSEMLGVGDFYYELAVKIVEVCMATSHRNGGLIGLEELKDKLEASRGKNTQEISLDDLLCAIKKLKTLGNGFTILPIGKTYLVQSVPGELTMDHTTVLQLAQKNGFVTISLISGTLNWEKERAIKSLEYMVKEGLAWVDDQAKDERHYWFPTLCPDSL
;
A
#
# COMPACT_ATOMS: atom_id res chain seq x y z
N MET A 1 19.53 -47.60 -16.73
CA MET A 1 20.10 -46.64 -17.70
C MET A 1 19.38 -45.31 -17.46
N CYS A 2 19.78 -44.54 -16.46
CA CYS A 2 20.78 -43.45 -16.53
C CYS A 2 20.47 -42.42 -17.63
N ASN A 3 19.81 -41.32 -17.22
CA ASN A 3 20.00 -39.91 -17.59
C ASN A 3 18.66 -39.18 -17.30
N GLY A 4 18.44 -38.48 -16.18
CA GLY A 4 19.37 -37.71 -15.37
C GLY A 4 19.46 -36.26 -15.85
N LEU A 5 18.34 -35.59 -16.15
CA LEU A 5 18.30 -34.16 -16.47
C LEU A 5 17.66 -33.38 -15.31
N LEU A 6 18.56 -32.87 -14.47
CA LEU A 6 18.31 -32.02 -13.32
C LEU A 6 17.91 -30.62 -13.83
N LEU A 7 16.65 -30.22 -13.65
CA LEU A 7 16.20 -28.85 -13.90
C LEU A 7 16.72 -27.95 -12.77
N VAL A 8 17.66 -27.08 -13.16
CA VAL A 8 18.39 -26.15 -12.32
C VAL A 8 17.45 -25.15 -11.67
N THR A 9 17.27 -25.28 -10.35
CA THR A 9 16.65 -24.25 -9.51
C THR A 9 17.62 -23.08 -9.37
N GLY A 10 17.33 -21.97 -10.04
CA GLY A 10 18.06 -20.72 -9.94
C GLY A 10 17.83 -20.04 -8.58
N ARG A 11 18.47 -20.54 -7.52
CA ARG A 11 18.71 -19.77 -6.29
C ARG A 11 19.68 -18.65 -6.61
N LYS A 12 19.18 -17.41 -6.75
CA LYS A 12 20.03 -16.21 -6.61
C LYS A 12 20.71 -16.29 -5.25
N ARG A 13 22.03 -16.45 -5.26
CA ARG A 13 22.87 -16.30 -4.07
C ARG A 13 22.75 -14.85 -3.60
N GLU A 14 22.15 -14.65 -2.44
CA GLU A 14 22.37 -13.43 -1.68
C GLU A 14 23.88 -13.34 -1.42
N LYS A 15 24.50 -12.27 -1.93
CA LYS A 15 25.88 -11.94 -1.59
C LYS A 15 25.84 -11.48 -0.13
N GLY A 16 26.33 -12.35 0.75
CA GLY A 16 26.62 -12.01 2.13
C GLY A 16 27.52 -10.78 2.20
N PHE A 17 27.18 -9.89 3.11
CA PHE A 17 27.95 -8.71 3.45
C PHE A 17 29.25 -9.18 4.11
N ASP A 18 30.39 -8.93 3.45
CA ASP A 18 31.70 -9.25 4.01
C ASP A 18 31.99 -8.36 5.23
N PRO A 19 32.42 -8.93 6.38
CA PRO A 19 32.90 -8.14 7.51
C PRO A 19 34.27 -7.52 7.18
N PRO A 20 34.60 -6.33 7.72
CA PRO A 20 35.83 -5.65 7.37
C PRO A 20 37.07 -6.43 7.82
N LEU A 21 38.07 -6.42 6.92
CA LEU A 21 39.37 -7.08 6.97
C LEU A 21 40.04 -7.00 8.35
N ARG A 22 40.25 -8.17 8.98
CA ARG A 22 41.25 -8.33 10.05
C ARG A 22 42.63 -8.27 9.42
N HIS A 23 43.42 -7.27 9.78
CA HIS A 23 44.86 -7.26 9.51
C HIS A 23 45.52 -8.50 10.14
N GLN A 24 46.21 -9.27 9.29
CA GLN A 24 47.05 -10.40 9.68
C GLN A 24 48.36 -9.86 10.29
N LEU A 25 48.70 -10.34 11.49
CA LEU A 25 50.01 -10.14 12.10
C LEU A 25 51.02 -11.16 11.53
N PRO A 26 52.30 -10.79 11.31
CA PRO A 26 53.34 -11.66 10.77
C PRO A 26 53.91 -12.63 11.84
N PRO A 27 54.73 -13.64 11.45
CA PRO A 27 54.93 -14.86 12.22
C PRO A 27 55.97 -14.74 13.34
N SER A 28 55.86 -15.67 14.29
CA SER A 28 56.64 -15.78 15.53
C SER A 28 58.01 -16.45 15.36
N SER A 29 59.07 -15.85 15.96
CA SER A 29 60.06 -16.44 16.91
C SER A 29 61.40 -15.66 16.90
N PRO A 30 62.33 -15.80 17.88
CA PRO A 30 62.28 -16.53 19.15
C PRO A 30 62.64 -15.70 20.40
N ASP A 31 62.27 -16.25 21.56
CA ASP A 31 62.82 -16.07 22.90
C ASP A 31 63.47 -14.72 23.29
N THR A 32 62.73 -13.92 24.06
CA THR A 32 63.36 -13.02 25.03
C THR A 32 62.55 -13.01 26.33
N LYS A 33 63.16 -13.62 27.36
CA LYS A 33 62.94 -13.49 28.80
C LYS A 33 61.59 -12.90 29.25
N ALA A 34 60.81 -13.75 29.90
CA ALA A 34 59.61 -13.41 30.64
C ALA A 34 59.82 -12.17 31.54
N THR A 35 59.39 -11.01 31.07
CA THR A 35 59.06 -9.89 31.95
C THR A 35 57.61 -10.12 32.37
N MET A 36 57.45 -10.53 33.63
CA MET A 36 56.17 -10.68 34.29
C MET A 36 55.45 -9.33 34.26
N HIS A 37 54.62 -9.09 33.25
CA HIS A 37 53.66 -7.98 33.25
C HIS A 37 52.69 -8.26 34.40
N ARG A 38 52.95 -7.62 35.54
CA ARG A 38 52.03 -7.59 36.69
C ARG A 38 50.67 -7.13 36.15
N ARG A 39 49.76 -8.08 35.94
CA ARG A 39 48.35 -7.78 35.71
C ARG A 39 47.91 -7.00 36.94
N GLY A 40 47.64 -5.70 36.78
CA GLY A 40 47.14 -4.84 37.84
C GLY A 40 45.73 -5.29 38.22
N ILE A 41 45.63 -6.33 39.04
CA ILE A 41 44.39 -6.80 39.64
C ILE A 41 44.26 -6.00 40.93
N GLY A 42 43.65 -4.82 40.82
CA GLY A 42 43.49 -3.90 41.94
C GLY A 42 42.34 -2.93 41.67
N VAL A 43 41.73 -2.42 42.74
CA VAL A 43 40.57 -1.51 42.73
C VAL A 43 40.79 -0.32 41.78
N ALA A 44 42.03 0.17 41.66
CA ALA A 44 42.41 1.23 40.73
C ALA A 44 42.27 0.83 39.24
N ALA A 45 42.59 -0.40 38.87
CA ALA A 45 42.43 -0.89 37.48
C ALA A 45 40.95 -1.09 37.12
N VAL A 46 40.14 -1.55 38.07
CA VAL A 46 38.67 -1.64 37.91
C VAL A 46 38.07 -0.23 37.78
N LYS A 47 38.50 0.73 38.61
CA LYS A 47 38.06 2.13 38.54
C LYS A 47 38.45 2.78 37.22
N ASN A 48 39.68 2.56 36.73
CA ASN A 48 40.11 3.07 35.42
C ASN A 48 39.35 2.40 34.26
N LYS A 49 39.06 1.10 34.34
CA LYS A 49 38.25 0.39 33.33
C LYS A 49 36.81 0.92 33.29
N ASN A 50 36.19 1.14 34.45
CA ASN A 50 34.85 1.72 34.55
C ASN A 50 34.81 3.17 34.03
N LEU A 51 35.84 3.97 34.34
CA LEU A 51 35.95 5.35 33.88
C LEU A 51 36.20 5.43 32.36
N ALA A 52 36.96 4.49 31.80
CA ALA A 52 37.11 4.34 30.35
C ALA A 52 35.79 3.92 29.69
N GLN A 53 35.06 2.94 30.24
CA GLN A 53 33.74 2.55 29.74
C GLN A 53 32.73 3.69 29.78
N ALA A 54 32.69 4.48 30.87
CA ALA A 54 31.85 5.67 30.96
C ALA A 54 32.19 6.67 29.86
N ARG A 55 33.47 6.98 29.66
CA ARG A 55 33.93 7.88 28.58
C ARG A 55 33.60 7.36 27.17
N TYR A 56 33.68 6.04 26.94
CA TYR A 56 33.26 5.45 25.66
C TYR A 56 31.75 5.55 25.45
N LYS A 57 30.95 5.37 26.52
CA LYS A 57 29.50 5.53 26.47
C LYS A 57 29.11 6.98 26.19
N ASP A 58 29.74 7.94 26.87
CA ASP A 58 29.51 9.37 26.67
C ASP A 58 29.89 9.78 25.24
N LYS A 59 31.05 9.34 24.73
CA LYS A 59 31.43 9.56 23.33
C LYS A 59 30.46 8.89 22.36
N GLY A 60 29.94 7.70 22.68
CA GLY A 60 28.92 7.03 21.88
C GLY A 60 27.61 7.83 21.82
N ASN A 61 27.19 8.42 22.94
CA ASN A 61 26.02 9.30 22.99
C ASN A 61 26.24 10.57 22.17
N VAL A 62 27.39 11.23 22.29
CA VAL A 62 27.72 12.43 21.50
C VAL A 62 27.72 12.12 20.00
N ILE A 63 28.31 11.00 19.58
CA ILE A 63 28.29 10.58 18.16
C ILE A 63 26.84 10.32 17.70
N ALA A 64 25.99 9.71 18.53
CA ALA A 64 24.59 9.49 18.20
C ALA A 64 23.80 10.81 18.09
N GLU A 65 24.04 11.75 19.00
CA GLU A 65 23.46 13.10 18.96
C GLU A 65 23.91 13.87 17.71
N ASP A 66 25.19 13.83 17.37
CA ASP A 66 25.73 14.44 16.14
C ASP A 66 25.10 13.81 14.88
N GLN A 67 24.91 12.49 14.85
CA GLN A 67 24.23 11.81 13.76
C GLN A 67 22.78 12.26 13.64
N LEU A 68 22.03 12.37 14.75
CA LEU A 68 20.65 12.85 14.73
C LEU A 68 20.56 14.32 14.26
N ALA A 69 21.46 15.18 14.72
CA ALA A 69 21.52 16.58 14.29
C ALA A 69 21.84 16.70 12.80
N GLN A 70 22.75 15.87 12.28
CA GLN A 70 23.05 15.81 10.85
C GLN A 70 21.86 15.32 10.04
N MET A 71 21.15 14.28 10.52
CA MET A 71 19.93 13.78 9.87
C MET A 71 18.85 14.87 9.80
N ALA A 72 18.63 15.64 10.86
CA ALA A 72 17.69 16.75 10.86
C ALA A 72 18.05 17.80 9.79
N LYS A 73 19.34 18.17 9.68
CA LYS A 73 19.81 19.11 8.65
C LYS A 73 19.61 18.59 7.23
N TYR A 74 19.82 17.29 7.00
CA TYR A 74 19.55 16.68 5.69
C TYR A 74 18.06 16.67 5.36
N MET A 75 17.19 16.45 6.34
CA MET A 75 15.73 16.55 6.16
C MET A 75 15.30 17.97 5.78
N ASP A 76 15.86 19.00 6.43
CA ASP A 76 15.55 20.40 6.08
C ASP A 76 16.02 20.75 4.66
N THR A 77 17.25 20.36 4.31
CA THR A 77 17.80 20.58 2.96
C THR A 77 16.96 19.84 1.91
N PHE A 78 16.56 18.61 2.22
CA PHE A 78 15.75 17.81 1.34
C PHE A 78 14.36 18.40 1.13
N LYS A 79 13.73 18.89 2.21
CA LYS A 79 12.45 19.58 2.15
C LYS A 79 12.56 20.75 1.18
N VAL A 80 13.50 21.68 1.36
CA VAL A 80 13.70 22.83 0.45
C VAL A 80 13.87 22.40 -1.01
N ASN A 81 14.67 21.37 -1.28
CA ASN A 81 14.86 20.87 -2.63
C ASN A 81 13.58 20.26 -3.23
N LEU A 82 12.80 19.55 -2.43
CA LEU A 82 11.52 18.97 -2.87
C LEU A 82 10.49 20.09 -3.12
N GLU A 83 10.53 21.15 -2.30
CA GLU A 83 9.69 22.34 -2.46
C GLU A 83 10.00 23.06 -3.79
N GLU A 84 11.27 23.25 -4.10
CA GLU A 84 11.74 23.82 -5.36
C GLU A 84 11.42 22.92 -6.57
N PHE A 85 11.64 21.61 -6.44
CA PHE A 85 11.27 20.66 -7.48
C PHE A 85 9.78 20.75 -7.80
N ALA A 86 8.94 20.72 -6.76
CA ALA A 86 7.51 20.69 -6.97
C ALA A 86 6.97 22.02 -7.51
N SER A 87 7.55 23.16 -7.12
CA SER A 87 7.18 24.47 -7.69
C SER A 87 7.52 24.56 -9.17
N ASN A 88 8.72 24.09 -9.57
CA ASN A 88 9.17 24.06 -10.96
C ASN A 88 8.37 23.10 -11.84
N HIS A 89 7.87 22.01 -11.25
CA HIS A 89 7.12 20.97 -11.97
C HIS A 89 5.61 20.98 -11.68
N LYS A 90 5.06 22.07 -11.10
CA LYS A 90 3.66 22.17 -10.65
C LYS A 90 2.65 21.77 -11.73
N ASP A 91 2.81 22.27 -12.95
CA ASP A 91 1.89 21.97 -14.05
C ASP A 91 1.98 20.51 -14.52
N GLN A 92 3.18 19.90 -14.45
CA GLN A 92 3.39 18.49 -14.79
C GLN A 92 2.69 17.61 -13.76
N ILE A 93 2.85 17.91 -12.46
CA ILE A 93 2.14 17.20 -11.37
C ILE A 93 0.63 17.28 -11.55
N LYS A 94 0.11 18.42 -12.03
CA LYS A 94 -1.33 18.62 -12.25
C LYS A 94 -1.87 17.96 -13.50
N LYS A 95 -1.13 17.98 -14.62
CA LYS A 95 -1.66 17.56 -15.93
C LYS A 95 -1.29 16.14 -16.31
N ASP A 96 -0.14 15.64 -15.86
CA ASP A 96 0.38 14.33 -16.22
C ASP A 96 0.16 13.34 -15.06
N PRO A 97 -0.75 12.36 -15.20
CA PRO A 97 -0.99 11.37 -14.17
C PRO A 97 0.23 10.49 -13.88
N GLU A 98 1.06 10.17 -14.89
CA GLU A 98 2.25 9.34 -14.69
C GLU A 98 3.29 10.08 -13.85
N PHE A 99 3.54 11.35 -14.19
CA PHE A 99 4.43 12.21 -13.40
C PHE A 99 3.94 12.38 -11.96
N ARG A 100 2.63 12.57 -11.78
CA ARG A 100 1.99 12.70 -10.46
C ARG A 100 2.23 11.46 -9.59
N VAL A 101 2.09 10.26 -10.16
CA VAL A 101 2.35 8.98 -9.45
C VAL A 101 3.83 8.87 -9.07
N GLN A 102 4.75 9.24 -9.95
CA GLN A 102 6.19 9.22 -9.65
C GLN A 102 6.54 10.20 -8.52
N PHE A 103 5.98 11.41 -8.57
CA PHE A 103 6.14 12.41 -7.51
C PHE A 103 5.64 11.89 -6.16
N GLN A 104 4.47 11.23 -6.12
CA GLN A 104 3.95 10.63 -4.89
C GLN A 104 4.84 9.51 -4.36
N LYS A 105 5.37 8.64 -5.23
CA LYS A 105 6.29 7.57 -4.84
C LYS A 105 7.57 8.13 -4.22
N MET A 106 8.08 9.24 -4.76
CA MET A 106 9.23 9.96 -4.20
C MET A 106 8.93 10.53 -2.82
N CYS A 107 7.75 11.16 -2.62
CA CYS A 107 7.37 11.67 -1.31
C CYS A 107 7.21 10.53 -0.29
N ALA A 108 6.56 9.43 -0.68
CA ALA A 108 6.30 8.28 0.17
C ALA A 108 7.56 7.55 0.61
N SER A 109 8.58 7.42 -0.24
CA SER A 109 9.84 6.75 0.11
C SER A 109 10.61 7.44 1.23
N ILE A 110 10.28 8.69 1.51
CA ILE A 110 10.92 9.55 2.52
C ILE A 110 9.98 9.78 3.72
N GLY A 111 8.76 9.24 3.66
CA GLY A 111 7.74 9.44 4.70
C GLY A 111 7.06 10.79 4.65
N VAL A 112 7.14 11.51 3.52
CA VAL A 112 6.40 12.74 3.28
C VAL A 112 5.09 12.41 2.58
N ASP A 113 3.99 12.87 3.15
CA ASP A 113 2.66 12.72 2.56
C ASP A 113 2.20 14.10 2.03
N PRO A 114 2.18 14.31 0.71
CA PRO A 114 1.83 15.61 0.12
C PRO A 114 0.35 15.98 0.36
N LEU A 115 -0.45 15.06 0.92
CA LEU A 115 -1.88 15.21 1.17
C LEU A 115 -2.24 15.20 2.67
N ALA A 116 -1.26 15.17 3.57
CA ALA A 116 -1.53 15.04 5.02
C ALA A 116 -2.18 16.29 5.64
N SER A 117 -2.01 17.48 5.05
CA SER A 117 -2.56 18.71 5.62
C SER A 117 -2.93 19.72 4.54
N SER A 118 -4.12 20.28 4.64
CA SER A 118 -4.57 21.44 3.85
C SER A 118 -3.82 22.74 4.21
N LYS A 119 -3.24 22.81 5.42
CA LYS A 119 -2.27 23.85 5.83
C LYS A 119 -0.81 23.41 5.65
N GLY A 120 -0.60 22.28 4.99
CA GLY A 120 0.73 21.80 4.64
C GLY A 120 1.25 22.58 3.44
N PHE A 121 2.56 22.80 3.43
CA PHE A 121 3.28 23.42 2.32
C PHE A 121 2.84 22.87 0.95
N TRP A 122 2.65 21.55 0.86
CA TRP A 122 2.28 20.85 -0.37
C TRP A 122 0.87 21.19 -0.89
N SER A 123 -0.09 21.43 0.00
CA SER A 123 -1.45 21.82 -0.41
C SER A 123 -1.46 23.27 -0.89
N GLU A 124 -0.84 24.18 -0.13
CA GLU A 124 -0.85 25.62 -0.41
C GLU A 124 0.02 26.01 -1.61
N MET A 125 1.21 25.43 -1.75
CA MET A 125 2.13 25.78 -2.84
C MET A 125 1.75 25.10 -4.17
N LEU A 126 1.33 23.83 -4.11
CA LEU A 126 1.13 23.03 -5.32
C LEU A 126 -0.34 22.87 -5.71
N GLY A 127 -1.28 23.05 -4.79
CA GLY A 127 -2.70 22.73 -5.02
C GLY A 127 -2.94 21.23 -5.25
N VAL A 128 -2.00 20.38 -4.84
CA VAL A 128 -2.10 18.92 -4.96
C VAL A 128 -3.13 18.40 -3.95
N GLY A 129 -3.19 18.98 -2.75
CA GLY A 129 -4.26 18.69 -1.79
C GLY A 129 -5.64 18.96 -2.36
N ASP A 130 -5.85 20.15 -2.93
CA ASP A 130 -7.14 20.57 -3.52
C ASP A 130 -7.65 19.59 -4.57
N PHE A 131 -6.77 19.12 -5.46
CA PHE A 131 -7.13 18.11 -6.47
C PHE A 131 -7.67 16.82 -5.83
N TYR A 132 -6.99 16.27 -4.82
CA TYR A 132 -7.43 15.03 -4.18
C TYR A 132 -8.65 15.23 -3.28
N TYR A 133 -8.81 16.39 -2.66
CA TYR A 133 -10.02 16.70 -1.90
C TYR A 133 -11.23 16.84 -2.81
N GLU A 134 -11.09 17.55 -3.94
CA GLU A 134 -12.13 17.64 -4.96
C GLU A 134 -12.48 16.25 -5.51
N LEU A 135 -11.46 15.46 -5.86
CA LEU A 135 -11.64 14.09 -6.33
C LEU A 135 -12.35 13.22 -5.29
N ALA A 136 -11.99 13.33 -4.02
CA ALA A 136 -12.62 12.59 -2.93
C ALA A 136 -14.11 12.94 -2.78
N VAL A 137 -14.47 14.22 -2.85
CA VAL A 137 -15.88 14.66 -2.83
C VAL A 137 -16.64 14.09 -4.04
N LYS A 138 -16.05 14.13 -5.23
CA LYS A 138 -16.68 13.55 -6.44
C LYS A 138 -16.85 12.04 -6.36
N ILE A 139 -15.90 11.32 -5.77
CA ILE A 139 -16.05 9.88 -5.50
C ILE A 139 -17.26 9.63 -4.59
N VAL A 140 -17.42 10.42 -3.52
CA VAL A 140 -18.57 10.32 -2.62
C VAL A 140 -19.89 10.57 -3.37
N GLU A 141 -19.96 11.64 -4.18
CA GLU A 141 -21.16 11.96 -4.98
C GLU A 141 -21.56 10.80 -5.91
N VAL A 142 -20.61 10.25 -6.68
CA VAL A 142 -20.87 9.14 -7.60
C VAL A 142 -21.31 7.87 -6.85
N CYS A 143 -20.65 7.56 -5.74
CA CYS A 143 -21.00 6.40 -4.93
C CYS A 143 -22.40 6.54 -4.32
N MET A 144 -22.75 7.73 -3.82
CA MET A 144 -24.11 8.01 -3.32
C MET A 144 -25.15 7.90 -4.43
N ALA A 145 -24.88 8.49 -5.60
CA ALA A 145 -25.79 8.47 -6.75
C ALA A 145 -26.05 7.06 -7.29
N THR A 146 -25.07 6.16 -7.20
CA THR A 146 -25.16 4.78 -7.73
C THR A 146 -25.60 3.74 -6.69
N SER A 147 -25.49 4.06 -5.39
CA SER A 147 -25.76 3.13 -4.27
C SER A 147 -27.10 2.41 -4.34
N HIS A 148 -28.16 3.08 -4.80
CA HIS A 148 -29.49 2.47 -4.94
C HIS A 148 -29.57 1.38 -6.02
N ARG A 149 -28.66 1.38 -7.00
CA ARG A 149 -28.60 0.37 -8.08
C ARG A 149 -27.66 -0.78 -7.76
N ASN A 150 -26.52 -0.49 -7.11
CA ASN A 150 -25.42 -1.45 -6.92
C ASN A 150 -25.15 -1.82 -5.45
N GLY A 151 -25.99 -1.36 -4.52
CA GLY A 151 -25.87 -1.63 -3.09
C GLY A 151 -24.63 -1.00 -2.43
N GLY A 152 -23.98 -0.04 -3.09
CA GLY A 152 -22.79 0.62 -2.58
C GLY A 152 -21.48 -0.10 -2.90
N LEU A 153 -21.48 -0.99 -3.90
CA LEU A 153 -20.27 -1.53 -4.53
C LEU A 153 -20.15 -1.00 -5.95
N ILE A 154 -18.97 -0.50 -6.31
CA ILE A 154 -18.67 -0.03 -7.66
C ILE A 154 -17.27 -0.47 -8.08
N GLY A 155 -17.10 -0.87 -9.35
CA GLY A 155 -15.77 -1.15 -9.91
C GLY A 155 -14.90 0.10 -9.96
N LEU A 156 -13.59 -0.04 -9.73
CA LEU A 156 -12.68 1.11 -9.78
C LEU A 156 -12.64 1.77 -11.16
N GLU A 157 -12.68 0.95 -12.22
CA GLU A 157 -12.74 1.40 -13.62
C GLU A 157 -14.09 2.08 -13.93
N GLU A 158 -15.20 1.49 -13.49
CA GLU A 158 -16.53 2.09 -13.66
C GLU A 158 -16.64 3.44 -12.91
N LEU A 159 -16.08 3.51 -11.71
CA LEU A 159 -16.00 4.75 -10.94
C LEU A 159 -15.19 5.81 -11.69
N LYS A 160 -14.06 5.44 -12.30
CA LYS A 160 -13.27 6.33 -13.15
C LYS A 160 -14.11 6.87 -14.31
N ASP A 161 -14.77 5.99 -15.05
CA ASP A 161 -15.56 6.35 -16.22
C ASP A 161 -16.71 7.30 -15.84
N LYS A 162 -17.40 7.05 -14.72
CA LYS A 162 -18.46 7.94 -14.21
C LYS A 162 -17.91 9.30 -13.77
N LEU A 163 -16.73 9.33 -13.15
CA LEU A 163 -16.08 10.57 -12.75
C LEU A 163 -15.66 11.40 -13.97
N GLU A 164 -15.09 10.77 -14.98
CA GLU A 164 -14.72 11.42 -16.25
C GLU A 164 -15.96 11.93 -17.00
N ALA A 165 -17.04 11.16 -17.03
CA ALA A 165 -18.31 11.59 -17.62
C ALA A 165 -18.97 12.76 -16.89
N SER A 166 -18.81 12.85 -15.56
CA SER A 166 -19.32 13.96 -14.75
C SER A 166 -18.50 15.25 -14.88
N ARG A 167 -17.33 15.19 -15.52
CA ARG A 167 -16.35 16.27 -15.58
C ARG A 167 -16.40 17.03 -16.92
N GLY A 168 -16.03 18.31 -16.87
CA GLY A 168 -15.95 19.16 -18.06
C GLY A 168 -14.69 18.91 -18.89
N LYS A 169 -14.73 19.20 -20.20
CA LYS A 169 -13.66 18.95 -21.19
C LYS A 169 -12.26 19.51 -20.86
N ASN A 170 -12.12 20.42 -19.88
CA ASN A 170 -10.86 21.06 -19.50
C ASN A 170 -10.36 20.65 -18.10
N THR A 171 -10.81 19.51 -17.57
CA THR A 171 -10.36 19.01 -16.27
C THR A 171 -9.15 18.09 -16.40
N GLN A 172 -8.39 18.00 -15.31
CA GLN A 172 -7.18 17.16 -15.22
C GLN A 172 -7.54 15.68 -15.36
N GLU A 173 -6.69 14.93 -16.07
CA GLU A 173 -6.83 13.48 -16.23
C GLU A 173 -6.65 12.76 -14.88
N ILE A 174 -7.46 11.72 -14.68
CA ILE A 174 -7.54 10.93 -13.45
C ILE A 174 -6.98 9.53 -13.74
N SER A 175 -5.97 9.11 -13.01
CA SER A 175 -5.50 7.72 -13.03
C SER A 175 -6.22 6.86 -11.98
N LEU A 176 -6.13 5.53 -12.11
CA LEU A 176 -6.62 4.61 -11.07
C LEU A 176 -5.87 4.80 -9.74
N ASP A 177 -4.57 5.11 -9.78
CA ASP A 177 -3.78 5.44 -8.58
C ASP A 177 -4.32 6.68 -7.87
N ASP A 178 -4.81 7.68 -8.62
CA ASP A 178 -5.42 8.87 -8.03
C ASP A 178 -6.67 8.55 -7.23
N LEU A 179 -7.52 7.67 -7.78
CA LEU A 179 -8.73 7.18 -7.11
C LEU A 179 -8.38 6.42 -5.84
N LEU A 180 -7.43 5.47 -5.93
CA LEU A 180 -6.97 4.71 -4.76
C LEU A 180 -6.41 5.64 -3.67
N CYS A 181 -5.66 6.67 -4.06
CA CYS A 181 -5.13 7.66 -3.13
C CYS A 181 -6.26 8.46 -2.46
N ALA A 182 -7.19 9.01 -3.24
CA ALA A 182 -8.34 9.76 -2.72
C ALA A 182 -9.21 8.91 -1.77
N ILE A 183 -9.50 7.65 -2.14
CA ILE A 183 -10.30 6.73 -1.30
C ILE A 183 -9.57 6.40 0.00
N LYS A 184 -8.25 6.19 -0.03
CA LYS A 184 -7.45 6.00 1.20
C LYS A 184 -7.56 7.21 2.13
N LYS A 185 -7.67 8.43 1.59
CA LYS A 185 -7.87 9.65 2.39
C LYS A 185 -9.27 9.75 2.98
N LEU A 186 -10.29 9.27 2.28
CA LEU A 186 -11.66 9.21 2.81
C LEU A 186 -11.77 8.37 4.09
N LYS A 187 -10.86 7.41 4.31
CA LYS A 187 -10.83 6.63 5.57
C LYS A 187 -10.61 7.49 6.83
N THR A 188 -10.06 8.69 6.69
CA THR A 188 -9.93 9.63 7.83
C THR A 188 -11.30 10.10 8.36
N LEU A 189 -12.35 10.02 7.54
CA LEU A 189 -13.73 10.33 7.93
C LEU A 189 -14.44 9.14 8.60
N GLY A 190 -13.81 7.97 8.66
CA GLY A 190 -14.35 6.74 9.25
C GLY A 190 -14.33 5.56 8.27
N ASN A 191 -15.04 4.49 8.64
CA ASN A 191 -15.02 3.21 7.90
C ASN A 191 -16.03 3.15 6.72
N GLY A 192 -16.47 4.30 6.21
CA GLY A 192 -17.49 4.37 5.15
C GLY A 192 -16.99 3.97 3.75
N PHE A 193 -15.68 4.07 3.51
CA PHE A 193 -15.08 3.76 2.21
C PHE A 193 -13.96 2.72 2.33
N THR A 194 -14.13 1.59 1.64
CA THR A 194 -13.18 0.48 1.65
C THR A 194 -12.86 0.02 0.23
N ILE A 195 -11.59 -0.31 -0.01
CA ILE A 195 -11.14 -0.90 -1.26
C ILE A 195 -11.09 -2.41 -1.06
N LEU A 196 -11.80 -3.15 -1.91
CA LEU A 196 -11.90 -4.61 -1.87
C LEU A 196 -11.21 -5.21 -3.10
N PRO A 197 -10.13 -6.00 -2.92
CA PRO A 197 -9.49 -6.68 -4.04
C PRO A 197 -10.34 -7.88 -4.48
N ILE A 198 -10.77 -7.90 -5.75
CA ILE A 198 -11.54 -8.99 -6.35
C ILE A 198 -10.78 -9.46 -7.59
N GLY A 199 -10.05 -10.57 -7.45
CA GLY A 199 -9.24 -11.13 -8.53
C GLY A 199 -8.15 -10.15 -9.00
N LYS A 200 -8.30 -9.61 -10.21
CA LYS A 200 -7.36 -8.64 -10.82
C LYS A 200 -7.82 -7.19 -10.72
N THR A 201 -9.03 -6.94 -10.25
CA THR A 201 -9.62 -5.60 -10.16
C THR A 201 -9.90 -5.22 -8.71
N TYR A 202 -10.25 -3.96 -8.50
CA TYR A 202 -10.65 -3.44 -7.20
C TYR A 202 -12.10 -2.97 -7.25
N LEU A 203 -12.86 -3.29 -6.20
CA LEU A 203 -14.16 -2.69 -5.94
C LEU A 203 -14.02 -1.65 -4.84
N VAL A 204 -14.85 -0.62 -4.91
CA VAL A 204 -15.00 0.40 -3.87
C VAL A 204 -16.32 0.15 -3.17
N GLN A 205 -16.26 -0.09 -1.87
CA GLN A 205 -17.41 -0.16 -1.00
C GLN A 205 -17.64 1.19 -0.34
N SER A 206 -18.80 1.79 -0.54
CA SER A 206 -19.17 3.11 -0.02
C SER A 206 -20.28 3.08 1.04
N VAL A 207 -20.89 1.90 1.27
CA VAL A 207 -21.93 1.69 2.26
C VAL A 207 -21.39 0.76 3.36
N PRO A 208 -21.59 1.09 4.65
CA PRO A 208 -21.18 0.22 5.75
C PRO A 208 -21.83 -1.16 5.63
N GLY A 209 -21.00 -2.20 5.65
CA GLY A 209 -21.43 -3.60 5.59
C GLY A 209 -20.21 -4.51 5.63
N GLU A 210 -20.32 -5.66 6.28
CA GLU A 210 -19.20 -6.59 6.39
C GLU A 210 -19.28 -7.64 5.29
N LEU A 211 -18.37 -7.56 4.33
CA LEU A 211 -18.18 -8.61 3.34
C LEU A 211 -17.22 -9.67 3.88
N THR A 212 -17.79 -10.80 4.29
CA THR A 212 -17.04 -12.01 4.64
C THR A 212 -16.22 -12.54 3.44
N MET A 213 -15.26 -13.43 3.73
CA MET A 213 -14.47 -14.09 2.70
C MET A 213 -15.35 -14.87 1.71
N ASP A 214 -16.48 -15.41 2.17
CA ASP A 214 -17.44 -16.11 1.32
C ASP A 214 -18.03 -15.16 0.28
N HIS A 215 -18.43 -13.97 0.70
CA HIS A 215 -18.97 -12.96 -0.21
C HIS A 215 -17.94 -12.52 -1.24
N THR A 216 -16.69 -12.29 -0.82
CA THR A 216 -15.62 -11.93 -1.76
C THR A 216 -15.33 -13.05 -2.76
N THR A 217 -15.42 -14.32 -2.36
CA THR A 217 -15.19 -15.47 -3.25
C THR A 217 -16.32 -15.60 -4.27
N VAL A 218 -17.56 -15.37 -3.85
CA VAL A 218 -18.72 -15.35 -4.77
C VAL A 218 -18.60 -14.20 -5.78
N LEU A 219 -18.20 -13.00 -5.34
CA LEU A 219 -17.95 -11.87 -6.24
C LEU A 219 -16.83 -12.17 -7.25
N GLN A 220 -15.75 -12.85 -6.82
CA GLN A 220 -14.68 -13.29 -7.72
C GLN A 220 -15.19 -14.28 -8.78
N LEU A 221 -16.05 -15.22 -8.39
CA LEU A 221 -16.67 -16.16 -9.33
C LEU A 221 -17.58 -15.45 -10.33
N ALA A 222 -18.32 -14.45 -9.87
CA ALA A 222 -19.23 -13.64 -10.67
C ALA A 222 -18.51 -12.79 -11.74
N GLN A 223 -17.22 -12.46 -11.57
CA GLN A 223 -16.47 -11.62 -12.52
C GLN A 223 -16.48 -12.15 -13.96
N LYS A 224 -16.66 -13.47 -14.14
CA LYS A 224 -16.65 -14.08 -15.48
C LYS A 224 -17.93 -13.78 -16.27
N ASN A 225 -19.08 -13.80 -15.61
CA ASN A 225 -20.39 -13.80 -16.26
C ASN A 225 -21.29 -12.63 -15.83
N GLY A 226 -20.92 -11.87 -14.79
CA GLY A 226 -21.76 -10.86 -14.15
C GLY A 226 -22.80 -11.43 -13.17
N PHE A 227 -23.03 -12.75 -13.19
CA PHE A 227 -23.95 -13.45 -12.30
C PHE A 227 -23.38 -14.77 -11.80
N VAL A 228 -24.02 -15.34 -10.79
CA VAL A 228 -23.76 -16.68 -10.27
C VAL A 228 -25.06 -17.45 -10.04
N THR A 229 -24.93 -18.76 -9.92
CA THR A 229 -26.02 -19.66 -9.54
C THR A 229 -25.60 -20.55 -8.39
N ILE A 230 -26.55 -21.17 -7.69
CA ILE A 230 -26.25 -22.09 -6.60
C ILE A 230 -25.45 -23.29 -7.13
N SER A 231 -25.83 -23.84 -8.30
CA SER A 231 -25.11 -24.96 -8.89
C SER A 231 -23.69 -24.58 -9.31
N LEU A 232 -23.47 -23.37 -9.84
CA LEU A 232 -22.14 -22.87 -10.19
C LEU A 232 -21.23 -22.73 -8.95
N ILE A 233 -21.77 -22.18 -7.85
CA ILE A 233 -21.04 -22.02 -6.59
C ILE A 233 -20.69 -23.39 -6.01
N SER A 234 -21.68 -24.29 -5.88
CA SER A 234 -21.45 -25.63 -5.35
C SER A 234 -20.49 -26.45 -6.21
N GLY A 235 -20.58 -26.35 -7.54
CA GLY A 235 -19.70 -27.08 -8.45
C GLY A 235 -18.26 -26.55 -8.48
N THR A 236 -18.07 -25.23 -8.43
CA THR A 236 -16.73 -24.62 -8.57
C THR A 236 -16.00 -24.52 -7.23
N LEU A 237 -16.71 -24.14 -6.16
CA LEU A 237 -16.13 -23.92 -4.84
C LEU A 237 -16.26 -25.14 -3.91
N ASN A 238 -16.94 -26.19 -4.36
CA ASN A 238 -17.25 -27.38 -3.55
C ASN A 238 -17.98 -27.02 -2.23
N TRP A 239 -18.87 -26.02 -2.29
CA TRP A 239 -19.66 -25.58 -1.14
C TRP A 239 -20.96 -26.37 -1.01
N GLU A 240 -21.35 -26.63 0.24
CA GLU A 240 -22.70 -27.08 0.55
C GLU A 240 -23.74 -26.05 0.09
N LYS A 241 -24.88 -26.55 -0.41
CA LYS A 241 -25.95 -25.70 -0.95
C LYS A 241 -26.44 -24.67 0.06
N GLU A 242 -26.57 -25.05 1.32
CA GLU A 242 -27.05 -24.15 2.38
C GLU A 242 -26.09 -22.97 2.63
N ARG A 243 -24.77 -23.19 2.54
CA ARG A 243 -23.76 -22.13 2.64
C ARG A 243 -23.86 -21.15 1.47
N ALA A 244 -24.03 -21.66 0.26
CA ALA A 244 -24.21 -20.84 -0.94
C ALA A 244 -25.49 -20.00 -0.85
N ILE A 245 -26.60 -20.61 -0.43
CA ILE A 245 -27.90 -19.93 -0.24
C ILE A 245 -27.77 -18.81 0.79
N LYS A 246 -27.25 -19.09 1.99
CA LYS A 246 -27.05 -18.07 3.04
C LYS A 246 -26.19 -16.90 2.55
N SER A 247 -25.13 -17.19 1.79
CA SER A 247 -24.25 -16.16 1.24
C SER A 247 -24.96 -15.27 0.22
N LEU A 248 -25.77 -15.86 -0.66
CA LEU A 248 -26.51 -15.13 -1.68
C LEU A 248 -27.70 -14.36 -1.12
N GLU A 249 -28.42 -14.93 -0.15
CA GLU A 249 -29.51 -14.25 0.56
C GLU A 249 -29.01 -12.99 1.27
N TYR A 250 -27.82 -13.06 1.90
CA TYR A 250 -27.18 -11.88 2.47
C TYR A 250 -26.90 -10.83 1.38
N MET A 251 -26.29 -11.21 0.26
CA MET A 251 -25.98 -10.28 -0.83
C MET A 251 -27.22 -9.61 -1.43
N VAL A 252 -28.32 -10.35 -1.57
CA VAL A 252 -29.60 -9.80 -2.04
C VAL A 252 -30.18 -8.85 -1.00
N LYS A 253 -30.13 -9.22 0.28
CA LYS A 253 -30.62 -8.37 1.38
C LYS A 253 -29.87 -7.03 1.47
N GLU A 254 -28.56 -7.05 1.27
CA GLU A 254 -27.72 -5.85 1.24
C GLU A 254 -27.79 -5.09 -0.10
N GLY A 255 -28.62 -5.55 -1.05
CA GLY A 255 -28.82 -4.89 -2.35
C GLY A 255 -27.64 -5.02 -3.32
N LEU A 256 -26.70 -5.93 -3.03
CA LEU A 256 -25.51 -6.18 -3.86
C LEU A 256 -25.81 -7.08 -5.06
N ALA A 257 -26.85 -7.91 -4.95
CA ALA A 257 -27.26 -8.86 -5.98
C ALA A 257 -28.75 -8.72 -6.31
N TRP A 258 -29.08 -8.86 -7.59
CA TRP A 258 -30.44 -8.92 -8.10
C TRP A 258 -30.81 -10.35 -8.43
N VAL A 259 -32.07 -10.71 -8.18
CA VAL A 259 -32.59 -12.05 -8.45
C VAL A 259 -33.29 -12.07 -9.81
N ASP A 260 -32.92 -13.02 -10.64
CA ASP A 260 -33.56 -13.31 -11.92
C ASP A 260 -34.13 -14.74 -11.91
N ASP A 261 -35.46 -14.81 -11.87
CA ASP A 261 -36.26 -16.04 -11.90
C ASP A 261 -36.76 -16.39 -13.31
N GLN A 262 -36.39 -15.61 -14.33
CA GLN A 262 -36.83 -15.81 -15.72
C GLN A 262 -35.87 -16.69 -16.52
N ALA A 263 -34.70 -16.99 -15.97
CA ALA A 263 -33.75 -17.93 -16.55
C ALA A 263 -34.35 -19.35 -16.65
N LYS A 264 -34.08 -20.03 -17.77
CA LYS A 264 -34.68 -21.32 -18.10
C LYS A 264 -34.19 -22.48 -17.22
N ASP A 265 -32.97 -22.36 -16.69
CA ASP A 265 -32.28 -23.46 -16.02
C ASP A 265 -32.46 -23.38 -14.50
N GLU A 266 -31.94 -22.32 -13.87
CA GLU A 266 -32.06 -22.07 -12.44
C GLU A 266 -32.02 -20.57 -12.14
N ARG A 267 -32.40 -20.18 -10.91
CA ARG A 267 -32.35 -18.80 -10.44
C ARG A 267 -30.95 -18.22 -10.57
N HIS A 268 -30.84 -17.07 -11.25
CA HIS A 268 -29.60 -16.33 -11.38
C HIS A 268 -29.51 -15.19 -10.36
N TYR A 269 -28.32 -14.97 -9.84
CA TYR A 269 -28.00 -13.87 -8.94
C TYR A 269 -27.02 -12.93 -9.66
N TRP A 270 -27.53 -11.82 -10.16
CA TRP A 270 -26.80 -10.83 -10.95
C TRP A 270 -26.16 -9.76 -10.06
N PHE A 271 -24.92 -9.37 -10.33
CA PHE A 271 -24.22 -8.33 -9.58
C PHE A 271 -24.08 -7.07 -10.44
N PRO A 272 -24.87 -6.01 -10.17
CA PRO A 272 -24.83 -4.79 -10.97
C PRO A 272 -23.43 -4.18 -11.10
N THR A 273 -22.63 -4.25 -10.03
CA THR A 273 -21.22 -3.77 -10.02
C THR A 273 -20.28 -4.50 -10.99
N LEU A 274 -20.67 -5.66 -11.52
CA LEU A 274 -19.88 -6.45 -12.46
C LEU A 274 -20.46 -6.44 -13.88
N CYS A 275 -21.66 -5.87 -14.04
CA CYS A 275 -22.31 -5.71 -15.33
C CYS A 275 -21.95 -4.33 -15.91
N PRO A 276 -21.44 -4.25 -17.14
CA PRO A 276 -21.31 -2.96 -17.81
C PRO A 276 -22.71 -2.31 -17.93
N ASP A 277 -22.81 -0.99 -17.76
CA ASP A 277 -24.05 -0.18 -17.90
C ASP A 277 -24.71 -0.25 -19.30
N SER A 278 -24.29 -1.18 -20.17
CA SER A 278 -24.81 -1.43 -21.51
C SER A 278 -25.84 -2.58 -21.55
N LEU A 279 -26.89 -2.50 -20.73
CA LEU A 279 -28.11 -3.31 -20.85
C LEU A 279 -29.34 -2.39 -20.79
#